data_AF-A0A090I2E2-F1
#
_entry.id   AF-A0A090I2E2-F1
#
_cell.length_a   1.000
_cell.length_b   1.000
_cell.length_c   1.000
_cell.angle_alpha   90.00
_cell.angle_beta   90.00
_cell.angle_gamma   90.00
#
_symmetry.space_group_name_H-M   'P 1'
#
loop_
_entity.id
_entity.type
_entity.pdbx_description
1 polymer ?
#
loop_
_entity_poly.entity_id
_entity_poly.type
_entity_poly.pdbx_seq_one_letter_code
_entity_poly.pdbx_strand_id
1 'polypeptide(L)'
;MERWKLSRYTKVIESDSKDVLLHNSFMGAIAQIPPQKSRKLKKYLKNGFKKTQLSDPDLKELCENGFFVPSEIDEHQRFANYWIMSVNMDYI
;
A
#
# COMPACT_ATOMS: atom_id res chain seq x y z
N MET A 1 10.82 -1.74 16.30
CA MET A 1 10.79 -0.52 15.46
C MET A 1 9.72 -0.72 14.40
N GLU A 2 8.60 -0.01 14.50
CA GLU A 2 7.48 -0.15 13.55
C GLU A 2 7.92 0.29 12.15
N ARG A 3 8.01 -0.68 11.24
CA ARG A 3 8.32 -0.47 9.82
C ARG A 3 7.05 -0.64 9.02
N TRP A 4 7.00 0.00 7.88
CA TRP A 4 5.95 -0.17 6.88
C TRP A 4 6.55 -0.90 5.69
N LYS A 5 5.78 -1.83 5.13
CA LYS A 5 6.12 -2.61 3.92
C LYS A 5 5.07 -2.35 2.85
N LEU A 6 5.45 -2.52 1.59
CA LEU A 6 4.47 -2.54 0.50
C LEU A 6 3.49 -3.68 0.75
N SER A 7 2.19 -3.40 0.65
CA SER A 7 1.18 -4.46 0.80
C SER A 7 1.42 -5.55 -0.25
N ARG A 8 1.24 -6.81 0.15
CA ARG A 8 1.34 -7.97 -0.75
C ARG A 8 0.31 -7.92 -1.90
N TYR A 9 -0.76 -7.17 -1.72
CA TYR A 9 -1.83 -6.98 -2.70
C TYR A 9 -1.60 -5.75 -3.59
N THR A 10 -0.52 -5.00 -3.38
CA THR A 10 -0.13 -3.89 -4.24
C THR A 10 0.77 -4.38 -5.37
N LYS A 11 0.31 -4.20 -6.61
CA LYS A 11 1.14 -4.33 -7.81
C LYS A 11 1.74 -2.96 -8.16
N VAL A 12 3.05 -2.96 -8.42
CA VAL A 12 3.78 -1.80 -8.96
C VAL A 12 4.00 -2.03 -10.45
N ILE A 13 3.62 -1.05 -11.27
CA ILE A 13 3.77 -1.07 -12.72
C ILE A 13 4.54 0.18 -13.13
N GLU A 14 5.68 0.02 -13.78
CA GLU A 14 6.45 1.14 -14.33
C GLU A 14 6.08 1.34 -15.79
N SER A 15 5.89 2.60 -16.18
CA SER A 15 5.59 3.00 -17.56
C SER A 15 6.85 3.50 -18.27
N ASP A 16 6.79 3.56 -19.61
CA ASP A 16 7.88 4.11 -20.44
C ASP A 16 8.13 5.60 -20.18
N SER A 17 7.10 6.36 -19.75
CA SER A 17 7.20 7.75 -19.31
C SER A 17 7.87 7.92 -17.93
N LYS A 18 8.28 6.81 -17.28
CA LYS A 18 8.83 6.74 -15.92
C LYS A 18 7.82 7.05 -14.82
N ASP A 19 6.53 7.11 -15.14
CA ASP A 19 5.48 7.10 -14.14
C ASP A 19 5.41 5.71 -13.50
N VAL A 20 4.98 5.68 -12.23
CA VAL A 20 4.71 4.43 -11.52
C VAL A 20 3.23 4.36 -11.20
N LEU A 21 2.56 3.34 -11.71
CA LEU A 21 1.19 3.01 -11.36
C LEU A 21 1.20 1.99 -10.22
N LEU A 22 0.41 2.25 -9.19
CA LEU A 22 0.14 1.34 -8.09
C LEU A 22 -1.30 0.86 -8.20
N HIS A 23 -1.52 -0.44 -8.04
CA HIS A 23 -2.84 -1.02 -7.94
C HIS A 23 -2.89 -1.95 -6.73
N ASN A 24 -3.73 -1.64 -5.74
CA ASN A 24 -3.97 -2.50 -4.59
C ASN A 24 -5.28 -3.27 -4.79
N SER A 25 -5.17 -4.58 -5.03
CA SER A 25 -6.34 -5.40 -5.35
C SER A 25 -7.27 -5.66 -4.16
N PHE A 26 -6.80 -5.49 -2.93
CA PHE A 26 -7.62 -5.67 -1.73
C PHE A 26 -8.49 -4.44 -1.46
N MET A 27 -7.92 -3.24 -1.56
CA MET A 27 -8.63 -1.98 -1.34
C MET A 27 -9.34 -1.46 -2.59
N GLY A 28 -9.08 -2.05 -3.76
CA GLY A 28 -9.54 -1.51 -5.05
C GLY A 28 -8.92 -0.14 -5.40
N ALA A 29 -7.78 0.20 -4.79
CA ALA A 29 -7.14 1.51 -4.94
C ALA A 29 -6.16 1.54 -6.11
N ILE A 30 -6.17 2.65 -6.87
CA ILE A 30 -5.23 2.93 -7.96
C ILE A 30 -4.57 4.29 -7.70
N ALA A 31 -3.25 4.35 -7.83
CA ALA A 31 -2.50 5.60 -7.73
C ALA A 31 -1.49 5.73 -8.86
N GLN A 32 -1.38 6.93 -9.43
CA GLN A 32 -0.33 7.28 -10.38
C GLN A 32 0.70 8.19 -9.70
N ILE A 33 1.94 7.74 -9.66
CA ILE A 33 3.07 8.51 -9.14
C ILE A 33 3.81 9.13 -10.34
N PRO A 34 3.82 10.47 -10.46
CA PRO A 34 4.48 11.14 -11.58
C PRO A 34 6.01 11.08 -11.45
N PRO A 35 6.78 11.33 -12.53
CA PRO A 35 8.20 10.98 -12.58
C PRO A 35 9.02 11.77 -11.56
N GLN A 36 8.60 13.01 -11.25
CA GLN A 36 9.26 13.90 -10.29
C GLN A 36 9.25 13.32 -8.86
N LYS A 37 8.19 12.57 -8.51
CA LYS A 37 8.05 11.90 -7.20
C LYS A 37 8.54 10.45 -7.25
N SER A 38 8.49 9.81 -8.41
CA SER A 38 8.81 8.39 -8.59
C SER A 38 10.20 8.01 -8.05
N ARG A 39 11.23 8.83 -8.29
CA ARG A 39 12.61 8.51 -7.88
C ARG A 39 12.75 8.35 -6.37
N LYS A 40 12.09 9.23 -5.60
CA LYS A 40 12.05 9.19 -4.13
C LYS A 40 11.24 7.98 -3.66
N LEU A 41 10.05 7.80 -4.21
CA LEU A 41 9.10 6.77 -3.76
C LEU A 41 9.53 5.34 -4.12
N LYS A 42 10.24 5.13 -5.25
CA LYS A 42 10.78 3.82 -5.65
C LYS A 42 11.65 3.17 -4.57
N LYS A 43 12.41 3.96 -3.80
CA LYS A 43 13.20 3.45 -2.67
C LYS A 43 12.32 2.80 -1.60
N TYR A 44 11.17 3.41 -1.33
CA TYR A 44 10.19 2.92 -0.36
C TYR A 44 9.38 1.75 -0.90
N LEU A 45 8.97 1.80 -2.16
CA LEU A 45 8.26 0.68 -2.81
C LEU A 45 9.07 -0.63 -2.73
N LYS A 46 10.41 -0.54 -2.84
CA LYS A 46 11.30 -1.72 -2.77
C LYS A 46 11.62 -2.19 -1.35
N ASN A 47 11.82 -1.27 -0.40
CA ASN A 47 12.41 -1.58 0.91
C ASN A 47 11.51 -1.30 2.12
N GLY A 48 10.33 -0.74 1.86
CA GLY A 48 9.51 -0.13 2.90
C GLY A 48 10.18 1.09 3.53
N PHE A 49 9.68 1.49 4.71
CA PHE A 49 10.18 2.64 5.46
C PHE A 49 9.91 2.50 6.97
N LYS A 50 10.48 3.38 7.78
CA LYS A 50 10.23 3.46 9.23
C LYS A 50 9.05 4.39 9.52
N LYS A 51 8.28 4.13 10.57
CA LYS A 51 7.15 4.99 11.00
C LYS A 51 7.49 6.48 11.12
N THR A 52 8.72 6.82 11.51
CA THR A 52 9.19 8.23 11.59
C THR A 52 9.16 8.98 10.25
N GLN A 53 9.04 8.27 9.13
CA GLN A 53 8.97 8.83 7.78
C GLN A 53 7.52 9.13 7.34
N LEU A 54 6.49 8.80 8.16
CA LEU A 54 5.09 9.13 7.87
C LEU A 54 4.76 10.62 7.94
N SER A 55 5.71 11.48 8.33
CA SER A 55 5.58 12.93 8.17
C SER A 55 5.60 13.36 6.70
N ASP A 56 6.06 12.49 5.80
CA ASP A 56 6.01 12.68 4.36
C ASP A 56 4.55 12.52 3.85
N PRO A 57 3.93 13.59 3.32
CA PRO A 57 2.52 13.55 2.94
C PRO A 57 2.23 12.51 1.84
N ASP A 58 3.16 12.32 0.91
CA ASP A 58 3.02 11.30 -0.14
C ASP A 58 2.96 9.89 0.46
N LEU A 59 3.75 9.61 1.50
CA LEU A 59 3.72 8.30 2.16
C LEU A 59 2.46 8.12 3.00
N LYS A 60 2.02 9.18 3.67
CA LYS A 60 0.79 9.16 4.46
C LYS A 60 -0.41 8.81 3.59
N GLU A 61 -0.57 9.48 2.45
CA GLU A 61 -1.65 9.21 1.50
C GLU A 61 -1.60 7.77 0.97
N LEU A 62 -0.40 7.26 0.64
CA LEU A 62 -0.24 5.88 0.18
C LEU A 62 -0.60 4.84 1.26
N CYS A 63 -0.34 5.13 2.54
CA CYS A 63 -0.76 4.27 3.66
C CYS A 63 -2.28 4.29 3.85
N GLU A 64 -2.90 5.47 3.80
CA GLU A 64 -4.35 5.62 3.98
C GLU A 64 -5.15 4.88 2.91
N ASN A 65 -4.60 4.78 1.69
CA ASN A 65 -5.17 3.99 0.59
C ASN A 65 -4.72 2.52 0.56
N GLY A 66 -4.02 2.06 1.60
CA GLY A 66 -3.63 0.65 1.79
C GLY A 66 -2.48 0.15 0.91
N PHE A 67 -1.76 1.03 0.20
CA PHE A 67 -0.61 0.61 -0.60
C PHE A 67 0.56 0.12 0.28
N PHE A 68 0.70 0.69 1.48
CA PHE A 68 1.63 0.24 2.50
C PHE A 68 0.89 -0.19 3.76
N VAL A 69 1.47 -1.15 4.48
CA VAL A 69 0.95 -1.66 5.75
C VAL A 69 2.07 -1.78 6.78
N PRO A 70 1.77 -1.70 8.08
CA PRO A 70 2.74 -2.03 9.12
C PRO A 70 3.29 -3.46 8.93
N SER A 71 4.59 -3.62 9.12
CA SER A 71 5.36 -4.82 8.78
C SER A 71 4.92 -6.06 9.56
N GLU A 72 4.48 -5.84 10.80
CA GLU A 72 3.97 -6.79 11.77
C GLU A 72 2.58 -7.33 11.43
N ILE A 73 1.85 -6.68 10.51
CA ILE A 73 0.56 -7.19 10.06
C ILE A 73 0.79 -8.41 9.16
N ASP A 74 0.18 -9.53 9.54
CA ASP A 74 -0.11 -10.61 8.61
C ASP A 74 -1.37 -10.26 7.81
N GLU A 75 -1.15 -9.79 6.58
CA GLU A 75 -2.23 -9.38 5.68
C GLU A 75 -3.15 -10.54 5.28
N HIS A 76 -2.70 -11.80 5.32
CA HIS A 76 -3.56 -12.94 4.97
C HIS A 76 -4.57 -13.17 6.07
N GLN A 77 -4.10 -13.26 7.31
CA GLN A 77 -4.97 -13.42 8.48
C GLN A 77 -5.89 -12.21 8.64
N ARG A 78 -5.35 -10.99 8.51
CA ARG A 78 -6.14 -9.77 8.66
C ARG A 78 -7.28 -9.72 7.64
N PHE A 79 -7.00 -10.01 6.37
CA PHE A 79 -8.01 -9.92 5.32
C PHE A 79 -8.96 -11.13 5.29
N ALA A 80 -8.54 -12.31 5.72
CA ALA A 80 -9.44 -13.43 5.96
C ALA A 80 -10.52 -13.06 6.99
N ASN A 81 -10.16 -12.34 8.05
CA ASN A 81 -11.14 -11.85 9.03
C ASN A 81 -12.11 -10.83 8.42
N TYR A 82 -11.63 -9.93 7.55
CA TYR A 82 -12.52 -9.00 6.82
C TYR A 82 -13.50 -9.74 5.91
N TRP A 83 -13.04 -10.78 5.20
CA TRP A 83 -13.93 -11.57 4.34
C TRP A 83 -14.99 -12.31 5.15
N ILE A 84 -14.62 -12.91 6.30
CA ILE A 84 -15.58 -13.55 7.21
C ILE A 84 -16.60 -12.52 7.75
N MET A 85 -16.15 -11.31 8.09
CA MET A 85 -17.05 -10.25 8.56
C MET A 85 -17.99 -9.74 7.46
N SER A 86 -17.51 -9.56 6.23
CA SER A 86 -18.35 -9.17 5.08
C SER A 86 -19.39 -10.24 4.76
N VAL A 87 -18.99 -11.52 4.73
CA VAL A 87 -19.91 -12.64 4.51
C VAL A 87 -20.97 -12.72 5.61
N ASN A 88 -20.64 -12.39 6.86
CA ASN A 88 -21.60 -12.40 7.96
C ASN A 88 -22.52 -11.17 8.00
N MET A 89 -22.13 -10.05 7.38
CA MET A 89 -22.97 -8.85 7.26
C MET A 89 -24.03 -8.97 6.16
N ASP A 90 -23.84 -9.87 5.19
CA ASP A 90 -24.81 -10.15 4.12
C ASP A 90 -25.98 -11.04 4.59
N TYR A 91 -26.04 -11.44 5.87
CA TYR A 91 -27.06 -12.33 6.46
C TYR A 91 -27.94 -11.68 7.55
N ILE A 92 -28.00 -10.34 7.64
CA ILE A 92 -28.89 -9.62 8.57
C ILE A 92 -29.86 -8.72 7.81
#